data_AF-A0A0W0XRQ5-F1
#
_entry.id   AF-A0A0W0XRQ5-F1
#
_cell.length_a   1.000
_cell.length_b   1.000
_cell.length_c   1.000
_cell.angle_alpha   90.00
_cell.angle_beta   90.00
_cell.angle_gamma   90.00
#
_symmetry.space_group_name_H-M   'P 1'
#
loop_
_entity.id
_entity.type
_entity.pdbx_description
1 polymer ?
#
loop_
_entity_poly.entity_id
_entity_poly.type
_entity_poly.pdbx_seq_one_letter_code
_entity_poly.pdbx_strand_id
1 'polypeptide(L)'
;MRRNVYKNSMLFIGAIVLSGAVYSASVDKEELATDCKYLGNNLSQLAATNTKEYCSVDVSHAGAVMKLSGEYIEKNRIHSATETLKLVHKTLEHVKSETWSCVYFSSLVIPYIEEVKHIIDQLEVIHGKLSK
;
A
#
# COMPACT_ATOMS: atom_id res chain seq x y z
N MET A 1 -50.19 10.60 -39.35
CA MET A 1 -49.76 10.95 -37.98
C MET A 1 -49.65 9.65 -37.17
N ARG A 2 -48.44 9.12 -36.94
CA ARG A 2 -48.20 7.91 -36.13
C ARG A 2 -47.33 8.31 -34.92
N ARG A 3 -47.88 8.22 -33.71
CA ARG A 3 -47.13 8.35 -32.45
C ARG A 3 -46.97 6.95 -31.85
N ASN A 4 -45.74 6.44 -31.88
CA ASN A 4 -45.32 5.29 -31.08
C ASN A 4 -45.13 5.76 -29.63
N VAL A 5 -45.97 5.26 -28.72
CA VAL A 5 -45.85 5.52 -27.28
C VAL A 5 -44.92 4.45 -26.70
N TYR A 6 -43.70 4.84 -26.39
CA TYR A 6 -42.72 3.99 -25.73
C TYR A 6 -42.99 3.91 -24.22
N LYS A 7 -43.30 2.69 -23.79
CA LYS A 7 -42.79 1.95 -22.62
C LYS A 7 -42.51 2.72 -21.31
N ASN A 8 -43.29 2.33 -20.30
CA ASN A 8 -42.91 2.03 -18.92
C ASN A 8 -41.55 2.54 -18.41
N SER A 9 -41.59 3.54 -17.54
CA SER A 9 -40.56 3.76 -16.51
C SER A 9 -41.25 3.83 -15.16
N MET A 10 -41.49 2.64 -14.62
CA MET A 10 -41.82 2.43 -13.24
C MET A 10 -40.51 2.50 -12.44
N LEU A 11 -40.54 3.25 -11.34
CA LEU A 11 -39.99 2.87 -10.03
C LEU A 11 -38.84 3.68 -9.39
N PHE A 12 -39.19 4.07 -8.16
CA PHE A 12 -38.41 4.12 -6.92
C PHE A 12 -37.44 5.28 -6.69
N ILE A 13 -38.03 6.31 -6.08
CA ILE A 13 -37.46 7.07 -4.96
C ILE A 13 -36.95 6.06 -3.92
N GLY A 14 -35.66 6.12 -3.59
CA GLY A 14 -35.04 5.24 -2.61
C GLY A 14 -33.85 5.92 -1.94
N ALA A 15 -34.16 6.74 -0.93
CA ALA A 15 -33.35 7.14 0.21
C ALA A 15 -31.83 7.01 0.08
N ILE A 16 -31.16 8.14 -0.16
CA ILE A 16 -29.78 8.34 0.30
C ILE A 16 -29.86 8.40 1.83
N VAL A 17 -29.80 7.23 2.47
CA VAL A 17 -29.53 7.14 3.89
C VAL A 17 -28.06 7.53 4.04
N LEU A 18 -27.81 8.78 4.45
CA LEU A 18 -26.61 9.15 5.20
C LEU A 18 -26.61 8.29 6.47
N SER A 19 -26.21 7.04 6.36
CA SER A 19 -25.73 6.30 7.52
C SER A 19 -24.38 6.91 7.83
N GLY A 20 -24.36 7.81 8.82
CA GLY A 20 -23.17 8.14 9.60
C GLY A 20 -22.67 6.91 10.34
N ALA A 21 -22.26 5.90 9.57
CA ALA A 21 -21.42 4.84 10.07
C ALA A 21 -20.06 5.48 10.24
N VAL A 22 -19.77 5.91 11.46
CA VAL A 22 -18.41 5.98 11.96
C VAL A 22 -17.91 4.53 11.90
N TYR A 23 -17.50 4.09 10.72
CA TYR A 23 -16.71 2.89 10.58
C TYR A 23 -15.40 3.21 11.29
N SER A 24 -15.36 2.88 12.58
CA SER A 24 -14.13 2.43 13.21
C SER A 24 -13.79 1.12 12.51
N ALA A 25 -13.34 1.21 11.25
CA ALA A 25 -12.86 0.07 10.51
C ALA A 25 -11.74 -0.49 11.37
N SER A 26 -11.96 -1.71 11.90
CA SER A 26 -10.88 -2.46 12.50
C SER A 26 -9.85 -2.61 11.40
N VAL A 27 -8.67 -2.00 11.60
CA VAL A 27 -7.55 -2.17 10.68
C VAL A 27 -7.33 -3.67 10.46
N ASP A 28 -7.57 -4.13 9.24
CA ASP A 28 -7.51 -5.53 8.86
C ASP A 28 -6.05 -5.93 8.65
N LYS A 29 -5.55 -6.84 9.51
CA LYS A 29 -4.14 -7.24 9.48
C LYS A 29 -3.84 -8.10 8.25
N GLU A 30 -4.81 -8.91 7.84
CA GLU A 30 -4.73 -9.77 6.67
C GLU A 30 -4.67 -8.92 5.39
N GLU A 31 -5.44 -7.82 5.33
CA GLU A 31 -5.35 -6.83 4.25
C GLU A 31 -3.95 -6.18 4.23
N LEU A 32 -3.47 -5.64 5.36
CA LEU A 32 -2.14 -5.03 5.45
C LEU A 32 -1.00 -5.99 5.08
N ALA A 33 -1.11 -7.27 5.47
CA ALA A 33 -0.14 -8.29 5.09
C ALA A 33 -0.15 -8.55 3.58
N THR A 34 -1.33 -8.57 2.98
CA THR A 34 -1.51 -8.74 1.54
C THR A 34 -0.93 -7.55 0.77
N ASP A 35 -1.18 -6.33 1.23
CA ASP A 35 -0.63 -5.10 0.64
C ASP A 35 0.89 -5.09 0.68
N CYS A 36 1.48 -5.47 1.82
CA CYS A 36 2.93 -5.65 1.93
C CYS A 36 3.49 -6.59 0.87
N LYS A 37 2.84 -7.75 0.67
CA LYS A 37 3.26 -8.74 -0.34
C LYS A 37 3.11 -8.21 -1.76
N TYR A 38 1.99 -7.55 -2.05
CA TYR A 38 1.71 -6.95 -3.35
C TYR A 38 2.72 -5.85 -3.71
N LEU A 39 2.92 -4.87 -2.82
CA LEU A 39 3.88 -3.79 -3.00
C LEU A 39 5.31 -4.33 -3.12
N GLY A 40 5.67 -5.33 -2.31
CA GLY A 40 6.99 -5.95 -2.39
C GLY A 40 7.24 -6.70 -3.70
N ASN A 41 6.21 -7.32 -4.28
CA ASN A 41 6.28 -7.90 -5.63
C ASN A 41 6.47 -6.83 -6.70
N ASN A 42 5.72 -5.73 -6.62
CA ASN A 42 5.82 -4.64 -7.57
C ASN A 42 7.20 -3.95 -7.53
N LEU A 43 7.77 -3.74 -6.34
CA LEU A 43 9.15 -3.26 -6.18
C LEU A 43 10.17 -4.24 -6.77
N SER A 44 9.98 -5.55 -6.56
CA SER A 44 10.86 -6.57 -7.14
C SER A 44 10.78 -6.56 -8.67
N GLN A 45 9.59 -6.39 -9.24
CA GLN A 45 9.40 -6.26 -10.68
C GLN A 45 10.01 -4.97 -11.22
N LEU A 46 9.81 -3.85 -10.52
CA LEU A 46 10.42 -2.56 -10.86
C LEU A 46 11.96 -2.66 -10.88
N ALA A 47 12.57 -3.30 -9.89
CA ALA A 47 14.02 -3.53 -9.90
C ALA A 47 14.47 -4.37 -11.11
N ALA A 48 13.66 -5.35 -11.52
CA ALA A 48 13.96 -6.21 -12.65
C ALA A 48 13.83 -5.50 -14.01
N THR A 49 13.11 -4.38 -14.12
CA THR A 49 12.99 -3.63 -15.39
C THR A 49 14.27 -2.88 -15.75
N ASN A 50 15.13 -2.56 -14.78
CA ASN A 50 16.41 -1.90 -15.02
C ASN A 50 17.49 -2.37 -14.04
N THR A 51 18.07 -3.54 -14.32
CA THR A 51 19.09 -4.18 -13.46
C THR A 51 20.49 -3.57 -13.56
N LYS A 52 20.73 -2.67 -14.52
CA LYS A 52 22.07 -2.09 -14.77
C LYS A 52 22.34 -0.86 -13.91
N GLU A 53 21.28 -0.25 -13.41
CA GLU A 53 21.38 0.96 -12.60
C GLU A 53 21.71 0.62 -11.16
N TYR A 54 22.53 1.48 -10.55
CA TYR A 54 23.11 1.29 -9.22
C TYR A 54 22.04 0.91 -8.17
N CYS A 55 20.90 1.59 -8.22
CA CYS A 55 19.86 1.48 -7.19
C CYS A 55 18.90 0.30 -7.40
N SER A 56 19.08 -0.49 -8.46
CA SER A 56 18.27 -1.69 -8.69
C SER A 56 18.37 -2.70 -7.53
N VAL A 57 19.54 -2.80 -6.91
CA VAL A 57 19.77 -3.65 -5.74
C VAL A 57 18.98 -3.15 -4.54
N ASP A 58 18.97 -1.84 -4.28
CA ASP A 58 18.24 -1.23 -3.18
C ASP A 58 16.72 -1.38 -3.36
N VAL A 59 16.22 -1.15 -4.58
CA VAL A 59 14.79 -1.34 -4.90
C VAL A 59 14.38 -2.82 -4.78
N SER A 60 15.24 -3.74 -5.24
CA SER A 60 15.00 -5.18 -5.07
C SER A 60 15.02 -5.60 -3.61
N HIS A 61 15.95 -5.06 -2.82
CA HIS A 61 16.07 -5.33 -1.40
C HIS A 61 14.83 -4.81 -0.65
N ALA A 62 14.42 -3.56 -0.92
CA ALA A 62 13.19 -2.99 -0.40
C ALA A 62 11.97 -3.88 -0.72
N GLY A 63 11.87 -4.41 -1.95
CA GLY A 63 10.80 -5.34 -2.32
C GLY A 63 10.81 -6.65 -1.54
N ALA A 64 11.97 -7.24 -1.29
CA ALA A 64 12.10 -8.46 -0.47
C ALA A 64 11.74 -8.20 1.00
N VAL A 65 12.24 -7.10 1.56
CA VAL A 65 12.00 -6.68 2.94
C VAL A 65 10.52 -6.31 3.16
N MET A 66 9.86 -5.70 2.17
CA MET A 66 8.43 -5.43 2.20
C MET A 66 7.59 -6.72 2.31
N LYS A 67 7.93 -7.76 1.54
CA LYS A 67 7.27 -9.08 1.63
C LYS A 67 7.47 -9.70 3.01
N LEU A 68 8.67 -9.60 3.57
CA LEU A 68 8.98 -10.10 4.91
C LEU A 68 8.14 -9.39 5.99
N SER A 69 7.89 -8.09 5.86
CA SER A 69 6.96 -7.37 6.74
C SER A 69 5.56 -7.98 6.72
N GLY A 70 5.05 -8.36 5.53
CA GLY A 70 3.78 -9.06 5.40
C GLY A 70 3.74 -10.37 6.19
N GLU A 71 4.80 -11.18 6.13
CA GLU A 71 4.89 -12.41 6.93
C GLU A 71 4.94 -12.15 8.44
N TYR A 72 5.56 -11.04 8.87
CA TYR A 72 5.55 -10.65 10.27
C TYR A 72 4.15 -10.23 10.73
N ILE A 73 3.38 -9.52 9.89
CA ILE A 73 2.00 -9.14 10.20
C ILE A 73 1.12 -10.40 10.38
N GLU A 74 1.22 -11.37 9.46
CA GLU A 74 0.49 -12.66 9.55
C GLU A 74 0.81 -13.43 10.83
N LYS A 75 2.06 -13.35 11.29
CA LYS A 75 2.52 -13.98 12.55
C LYS A 75 2.24 -13.13 13.78
N ASN A 76 1.46 -12.06 13.64
CA ASN A 76 1.15 -11.08 14.69
C ASN A 76 2.40 -10.45 15.35
N ARG A 77 3.53 -10.40 14.64
CA ARG A 77 4.79 -9.80 15.07
C ARG A 77 4.84 -8.32 14.67
N ILE A 78 3.86 -7.54 15.14
CA ILE A 78 3.62 -6.16 14.71
C ILE A 78 4.86 -5.27 14.85
N HIS A 79 5.55 -5.31 15.99
CA HIS A 79 6.77 -4.52 16.18
C HIS A 79 7.86 -4.85 15.15
N SER A 80 8.10 -6.14 14.87
CA SER A 80 9.04 -6.56 13.83
C SER A 80 8.62 -6.09 12.44
N ALA A 81 7.31 -6.16 12.12
CA ALA A 81 6.79 -5.65 10.85
C ALA A 81 7.02 -4.13 10.71
N THR A 82 6.69 -3.35 11.74
CA THR A 82 6.86 -1.90 11.75
C THR A 82 8.33 -1.49 11.56
N GLU A 83 9.26 -2.10 12.29
CA GLU A 83 10.69 -1.77 12.14
C GLU A 83 11.24 -2.17 10.76
N THR A 84 10.75 -3.28 10.22
CA THR A 84 11.10 -3.73 8.87
C THR A 84 10.56 -2.78 7.79
N LEU A 85 9.32 -2.28 7.94
CA LEU A 85 8.76 -1.26 7.04
C LEU A 85 9.48 0.09 7.15
N LYS A 86 9.91 0.51 8.35
CA LYS A 86 10.73 1.72 8.51
C LYS A 86 12.06 1.61 7.77
N LEU A 87 12.64 0.41 7.70
CA LEU A 87 13.82 0.17 6.86
C LEU A 87 13.49 0.33 5.37
N VAL A 88 12.41 -0.28 4.88
CA VAL A 88 11.93 -0.11 3.50
C VAL A 88 11.75 1.38 3.16
N HIS A 89 11.05 2.12 4.01
CA HIS A 89 10.82 3.55 3.82
C HIS A 89 12.13 4.33 3.67
N LYS A 90 13.10 4.09 4.57
CA LYS A 90 14.41 4.74 4.52
C LYS A 90 15.18 4.39 3.24
N THR A 91 15.15 3.14 2.81
CA THR A 91 15.80 2.70 1.57
C THR A 91 15.19 3.40 0.36
N LEU A 92 13.87 3.45 0.26
CA LEU A 92 13.20 4.11 -0.86
C LEU A 92 13.39 5.64 -0.84
N GLU A 93 13.39 6.27 0.33
CA GLU A 93 13.75 7.69 0.48
C GLU A 93 15.17 7.97 0.00
N HIS A 94 16.13 7.09 0.31
CA HIS A 94 17.49 7.20 -0.22
C HIS A 94 17.51 7.13 -1.75
N VAL A 95 16.85 6.13 -2.35
CA VAL A 95 16.74 5.99 -3.81
C VAL A 95 16.09 7.24 -4.45
N LYS A 96 15.06 7.80 -3.83
CA LYS A 96 14.43 9.06 -4.27
C LYS A 96 15.41 10.23 -4.24
N SER A 97 16.24 10.33 -3.20
CA SER A 97 17.18 11.44 -3.00
C SER A 97 18.37 11.41 -3.97
N GLU A 98 18.77 10.23 -4.41
CA GLU A 98 19.92 10.00 -5.28
C GLU A 98 19.56 10.20 -6.76
N THR A 99 19.10 11.40 -7.13
CA THR A 99 18.56 11.69 -8.47
C THR A 99 19.57 11.53 -9.61
N TRP A 100 20.88 11.57 -9.32
CA TRP A 100 21.95 11.39 -10.32
C TRP A 100 22.36 9.92 -10.49
N SER A 101 22.36 9.16 -9.40
CA SER A 101 22.77 7.75 -9.37
C SER A 101 21.60 6.78 -9.59
N CYS A 102 20.37 7.24 -9.32
CA CYS A 102 19.10 6.52 -9.41
C CYS A 102 18.10 7.22 -10.36
N VAL A 103 18.54 7.78 -11.49
CA VAL A 103 17.67 8.55 -12.40
C VAL A 103 16.38 7.81 -12.75
N TYR A 104 16.45 6.51 -13.08
CA TYR A 104 15.28 5.73 -13.45
C TYR A 104 14.33 5.52 -12.28
N PHE A 105 14.88 5.22 -11.10
CA PHE A 105 14.08 4.81 -9.94
C PHE A 105 13.57 5.99 -9.09
N SER A 106 14.29 7.11 -9.06
CA SER A 106 14.10 8.21 -8.10
C SER A 106 12.67 8.74 -8.05
N SER A 107 11.99 8.84 -9.20
CA SER A 107 10.58 9.25 -9.27
C SER A 107 9.61 8.07 -9.14
N LEU A 108 9.99 6.88 -9.61
CA LEU A 108 9.13 5.69 -9.63
C LEU A 108 8.92 5.09 -8.24
N VAL A 109 9.82 5.34 -7.28
CA VAL A 109 9.68 4.86 -5.90
C VAL A 109 8.75 5.71 -5.03
N ILE A 110 8.39 6.93 -5.46
CA ILE A 110 7.55 7.87 -4.69
C ILE A 110 6.23 7.24 -4.20
N PRO A 111 5.38 6.63 -5.06
CA PRO A 111 4.13 6.04 -4.60
C PRO A 111 4.35 4.95 -3.54
N TYR A 112 5.44 4.19 -3.64
CA TYR A 112 5.76 3.15 -2.65
C TYR A 112 6.17 3.74 -1.29
N ILE A 113 6.83 4.89 -1.27
CA ILE A 113 7.16 5.60 -0.02
C ILE A 113 5.89 5.99 0.71
N GLU A 114 4.91 6.55 -0.01
CA GLU A 114 3.63 6.97 0.54
C GLU A 114 2.84 5.78 1.11
N GLU A 115 2.75 4.69 0.36
CA GLU A 115 2.09 3.46 0.79
C GLU A 115 2.77 2.81 2.01
N VAL A 116 4.10 2.73 2.02
CA VAL A 116 4.85 2.19 3.17
C VAL A 116 4.60 3.03 4.41
N LYS A 117 4.58 4.36 4.29
CA LYS A 117 4.27 5.26 5.40
C LYS A 117 2.85 5.03 5.91
N HIS A 118 1.89 4.91 5.01
CA HIS A 118 0.50 4.63 5.36
C HIS A 118 0.35 3.32 6.15
N ILE A 119 1.00 2.24 5.71
CA ILE A 119 0.98 0.95 6.40
C ILE A 119 1.65 1.05 7.79
N ILE A 120 2.77 1.78 7.91
CA ILE A 120 3.42 2.02 9.21
C ILE A 120 2.44 2.69 10.18
N ASP A 121 1.78 3.77 9.75
CA ASP A 121 0.82 4.51 10.58
C ASP A 121 -0.33 3.60 11.05
N GLN A 122 -0.86 2.74 10.16
CA GLN A 122 -1.90 1.78 10.50
C GLN A 122 -1.43 0.73 11.52
N LEU A 123 -0.21 0.21 11.38
CA LEU A 123 0.37 -0.75 12.33
C LEU A 123 0.65 -0.12 13.70
N GLU A 124 1.08 1.13 13.74
CA GLU A 124 1.31 1.85 15.01
C GLU A 124 -0.01 2.08 15.76
N VAL A 125 -1.11 2.36 15.05
CA VAL A 125 -2.46 2.41 15.64
C VAL A 125 -2.86 1.04 16.21
N ILE A 126 -2.61 -0.05 15.48
CA ILE A 126 -2.86 -1.42 15.98
C ILE A 126 -2.04 -1.69 17.24
N HIS A 127 -0.74 -1.39 17.22
CA HIS A 127 0.15 -1.65 18.34
C HIS A 127 -0.26 -0.84 19.58
N GLY A 128 -0.62 0.43 19.42
CA GLY A 128 -1.11 1.28 20.51
C GLY A 128 -2.44 0.81 21.11
N LYS A 129 -3.28 0.11 20.33
CA LYS A 129 -4.51 -0.54 20.84
C LYS A 129 -4.22 -1.84 21.59
N LEU A 130 -3.16 -2.58 21.25
CA LEU A 130 -2.77 -3.84 21.91
C LEU A 130 -2.02 -3.64 23.23
N SER A 131 -1.45 -2.45 23.45
CA SER A 131 -0.69 -2.11 24.67
C SER A 131 -1.52 -1.45 25.78
N LYS A 132 -2.85 -1.33 25.60
CA LYS A 132 -3.81 -0.83 26.59
C LYS A 132 -4.69 -1.97 27.08
#